data_AF-A0A804I445-F1
#
_entry.id   AF-A0A804I445-F1
#
_cell.length_a   1.000
_cell.length_b   1.000
_cell.length_c   1.000
_cell.angle_alpha   90.00
_cell.angle_beta   90.00
_cell.angle_gamma   90.00
#
_symmetry.space_group_name_H-M   'P 1'
#
loop_
_entity.id
_entity.type
_entity.pdbx_description
1 polymer ?
#
loop_
_entity_poly.entity_id
_entity_poly.type
_entity_poly.pdbx_seq_one_letter_code
_entity_poly.pdbx_strand_id
1 'polypeptide(L)'
;LQASVLSRIHHRNLVGLVGFCKDNKVLGVVYEYVAQGSLRDNLSEKAGGGGLNWRQRLRIAIETASGLEYLHKGCRPPVIHRDVKTSNILLDHNLEAKIADFGLSKTFQTDANTHVSTDVVVGTPGYVDPEYHNTYQLNEKSDVYSFGVVLLELVTGLPPVLRYPESGHIVQWVRQRLTKADISEVVDSRLEGQYDINSIVKVIDIAMSCINTDGSKRPTMSEVVMQLKESLQVEASQERGNSNGNFVEGVYKSPSVSVEMGRLDMANTVSGPMAR
;
A
#
# COMPACT_ATOMS: atom_id res chain seq x y z
N LEU A 1 -4.67 -16.74 26.06
CA LEU A 1 -5.30 -15.40 26.06
C LEU A 1 -5.07 -14.66 24.75
N GLN A 2 -3.83 -14.44 24.27
CA GLN A 2 -3.63 -13.88 22.91
C GLN A 2 -4.09 -14.83 21.79
N ALA A 3 -3.69 -16.10 21.82
CA ALA A 3 -4.05 -17.07 20.75
C ALA A 3 -5.58 -17.25 20.56
N SER A 4 -6.37 -17.18 21.64
CA SER A 4 -7.83 -17.29 21.60
C SER A 4 -8.53 -16.03 21.07
N VAL A 5 -7.87 -14.87 21.12
CA VAL A 5 -8.38 -13.65 20.46
C VAL A 5 -8.04 -13.70 18.99
N LEU A 6 -6.80 -14.05 18.64
CA LEU A 6 -6.35 -14.18 17.25
C LEU A 6 -7.14 -15.23 16.48
N SER A 7 -7.57 -16.33 17.11
CA SER A 7 -8.41 -17.36 16.48
C SER A 7 -9.83 -16.90 16.11
N ARG A 8 -10.24 -15.70 16.53
CA ARG A 8 -11.57 -15.13 16.21
C ARG A 8 -11.49 -14.03 15.15
N ILE A 9 -10.29 -13.57 14.81
CA ILE A 9 -10.04 -12.51 13.84
C ILE A 9 -10.03 -13.13 12.45
N HIS A 10 -11.03 -12.82 11.64
CA HIS A 10 -11.14 -13.32 10.27
C HIS A 10 -11.52 -12.18 9.33
N HIS A 11 -10.60 -11.84 8.43
CA HIS A 11 -10.80 -10.81 7.43
C HIS A 11 -9.90 -11.10 6.22
N ARG A 12 -10.38 -10.81 5.00
CA ARG A 12 -9.63 -11.12 3.77
C ARG A 12 -8.22 -10.48 3.74
N ASN A 13 -8.09 -9.29 4.31
CA ASN A 13 -6.84 -8.53 4.38
C ASN A 13 -6.03 -8.74 5.68
N LEU A 14 -6.30 -9.83 6.40
CA LEU A 14 -5.48 -10.27 7.53
C LEU A 14 -5.00 -11.70 7.24
N VAL A 15 -3.78 -12.01 7.67
CA VAL A 15 -3.26 -13.39 7.61
C VAL A 15 -4.02 -14.26 8.60
N GLY A 16 -4.66 -15.30 8.08
CA GLY A 16 -5.42 -16.26 8.87
C GLY A 16 -4.54 -17.09 9.81
N LEU A 17 -4.95 -17.20 11.07
CA LEU A 17 -4.37 -18.14 12.01
C LEU A 17 -4.91 -19.56 11.73
N VAL A 18 -4.03 -20.49 11.39
CA VAL A 18 -4.39 -21.90 11.15
C VAL A 18 -4.43 -22.69 12.46
N GLY A 19 -3.49 -22.41 13.37
CA GLY A 19 -3.43 -23.10 14.64
C GLY A 19 -2.32 -22.59 15.55
N PHE A 20 -2.28 -23.11 16.77
CA PHE A 20 -1.21 -22.85 17.72
C PHE A 20 -0.87 -24.14 18.45
N CYS A 21 0.38 -24.27 18.86
CA CYS A 21 0.85 -25.33 19.74
C CYS A 21 1.46 -24.72 20.99
N LYS A 22 1.21 -25.33 22.15
CA LYS A 22 1.87 -24.94 23.39
C LYS A 22 2.51 -26.19 23.98
N ASP A 23 3.84 -26.26 23.90
CA ASP A 23 4.61 -27.30 24.57
C ASP A 23 5.51 -26.64 25.62
N ASN A 24 5.28 -26.98 26.89
CA ASN A 24 5.98 -26.40 28.04
C ASN A 24 6.00 -24.85 28.01
N LYS A 25 7.19 -24.27 27.82
CA LYS A 25 7.44 -22.81 27.77
C LYS A 25 7.44 -22.24 26.34
N VAL A 26 7.23 -23.06 25.31
CA VAL A 26 7.26 -22.65 23.91
C VAL A 26 5.82 -22.56 23.38
N LEU A 27 5.46 -21.40 22.87
CA LEU A 27 4.23 -21.18 22.12
C LEU A 27 4.60 -21.09 20.64
N GLY A 28 4.19 -22.07 19.85
CA GLY A 28 4.24 -22.03 18.40
C GLY A 28 2.90 -21.54 17.84
N VAL A 29 2.96 -20.74 16.78
CA VAL A 29 1.77 -20.21 16.09
C VAL A 29 1.95 -20.48 14.60
N VAL A 30 0.92 -21.02 13.95
CA VAL A 30 0.93 -21.41 12.55
C VAL A 30 -0.08 -20.56 11.80
N TYR A 31 0.40 -19.84 10.79
CA TYR A 31 -0.39 -18.98 9.92
C TYR A 31 -0.56 -19.60 8.54
N GLU A 32 -1.53 -19.11 7.78
CA GLU A 32 -1.59 -19.41 6.34
C GLU A 32 -0.32 -18.91 5.64
N TYR A 33 0.09 -19.63 4.60
CA TYR A 33 1.24 -19.23 3.78
C TYR A 33 0.80 -18.22 2.71
N VAL A 34 1.53 -17.10 2.61
CA VAL A 34 1.26 -16.01 1.68
C VAL A 34 2.44 -15.89 0.71
N ALA A 35 2.19 -16.17 -0.58
CA ALA A 35 3.22 -16.63 -1.50
C ALA A 35 4.19 -15.56 -2.04
N GLN A 36 3.77 -14.31 -2.19
CA GLN A 36 4.62 -13.26 -2.81
C GLN A 36 5.49 -12.50 -1.80
N GLY A 37 5.64 -13.02 -0.59
CA GLY A 37 6.45 -12.41 0.45
C GLY A 37 5.88 -11.08 0.94
N SER A 38 6.75 -10.18 1.40
CA SER A 38 6.33 -8.92 2.00
C SER A 38 6.24 -7.78 0.99
N LEU A 39 5.44 -6.77 1.31
CA LEU A 39 5.37 -5.52 0.56
C LEU A 39 6.76 -4.84 0.49
N ARG A 40 7.56 -4.95 1.54
CA ARG A 40 8.94 -4.45 1.55
C ARG A 40 9.78 -5.07 0.43
N ASP A 41 9.66 -6.38 0.23
CA ASP A 41 10.42 -7.09 -0.80
C ASP A 41 9.96 -6.64 -2.20
N ASN A 42 8.64 -6.46 -2.36
CA ASN A 42 8.00 -6.03 -3.62
C ASN A 42 8.21 -4.54 -3.94
N LEU A 43 8.56 -3.72 -2.95
CA LEU A 43 8.99 -2.32 -3.14
C LEU A 43 10.51 -2.20 -3.32
N SER A 44 11.29 -3.25 -3.10
CA SER A 44 12.74 -3.19 -3.23
C SER A 44 13.20 -3.21 -4.69
N GLU A 45 14.36 -2.63 -4.99
CA GLU A 45 14.99 -2.70 -6.33
C GLU A 45 15.27 -4.14 -6.80
N LYS A 46 15.30 -5.09 -5.87
CA LYS A 46 15.57 -6.51 -6.14
C LYS A 46 14.32 -7.30 -6.55
N ALA A 47 13.15 -6.67 -6.60
CA ALA A 47 11.93 -7.30 -7.07
C ALA A 47 12.07 -7.64 -8.57
N GLY A 48 12.54 -8.85 -8.87
CA GLY A 48 12.64 -9.37 -10.24
C GLY A 48 11.25 -9.55 -10.84
N GLY A 49 10.73 -8.53 -11.53
CA GLY A 49 9.39 -8.58 -12.12
C GLY A 49 8.77 -7.22 -12.50
N GLY A 50 9.55 -6.16 -12.65
CA GLY A 50 9.04 -4.83 -13.03
C GLY A 50 8.44 -4.00 -11.89
N GLY A 51 8.43 -4.52 -10.65
CA GLY A 51 7.93 -3.81 -9.47
C GLY A 51 6.42 -3.56 -9.46
N LEU A 52 5.91 -3.02 -8.35
CA LEU A 52 4.50 -2.65 -8.23
C LEU A 52 4.22 -1.31 -8.94
N ASN A 53 3.29 -1.30 -9.88
CA ASN A 53 2.78 -0.07 -10.48
C ASN A 53 1.91 0.72 -9.48
N TRP A 54 1.61 1.99 -9.80
CA TRP A 54 0.92 2.87 -8.88
C TRP A 54 -0.47 2.36 -8.47
N ARG A 55 -1.25 1.83 -9.42
CA ARG A 55 -2.58 1.26 -9.12
C ARG A 55 -2.50 0.03 -8.21
N GLN A 56 -1.47 -0.80 -8.34
CA GLN A 56 -1.24 -1.92 -7.43
C GLN A 56 -0.89 -1.40 -6.02
N ARG A 57 0.00 -0.42 -5.92
CA ARG A 57 0.35 0.24 -4.63
C ARG A 57 -0.87 0.84 -3.94
N LEU A 58 -1.75 1.51 -4.67
CA LEU A 58 -3.02 2.04 -4.16
C LEU A 58 -3.96 0.94 -3.66
N ARG A 59 -4.11 -0.16 -4.42
CA ARG A 59 -4.94 -1.29 -3.99
C ARG A 59 -4.43 -1.91 -2.70
N ILE A 60 -3.12 -2.14 -2.61
CA ILE A 60 -2.45 -2.63 -1.41
C ILE A 60 -2.67 -1.68 -0.22
N ALA A 61 -2.59 -0.36 -0.44
CA ALA A 61 -2.89 0.64 0.59
C ALA A 61 -4.33 0.53 1.10
N ILE A 62 -5.31 0.45 0.20
CA ILE A 62 -6.73 0.33 0.54
C ILE A 62 -6.98 -0.96 1.34
N GLU A 63 -6.42 -2.08 0.88
CA GLU A 63 -6.59 -3.39 1.50
C GLU A 63 -5.96 -3.46 2.88
N THR A 64 -4.75 -2.91 3.03
CA THR A 64 -4.11 -2.76 4.34
C THR A 64 -4.95 -1.87 5.26
N ALA A 65 -5.43 -0.73 4.75
CA ALA A 65 -6.27 0.18 5.53
C ALA A 65 -7.59 -0.48 5.97
N SER A 66 -8.22 -1.29 5.12
CA SER A 66 -9.41 -2.08 5.44
C SER A 66 -9.14 -3.16 6.50
N GLY A 67 -7.97 -3.81 6.45
CA GLY A 67 -7.54 -4.73 7.50
C GLY A 67 -7.41 -4.04 8.87
N LEU A 68 -6.77 -2.87 8.91
CA LEU A 68 -6.65 -2.08 10.16
C LEU A 68 -8.00 -1.54 10.64
N GLU A 69 -8.86 -1.07 9.73
CA GLU A 69 -10.22 -0.66 10.08
C GLU A 69 -10.99 -1.80 10.76
N TYR A 70 -10.89 -3.02 10.23
CA TYR A 70 -11.52 -4.19 10.84
C TYR A 70 -10.97 -4.47 12.24
N LEU A 71 -9.64 -4.37 12.46
CA LEU A 71 -9.06 -4.53 13.80
C LEU A 71 -9.56 -3.47 14.79
N HIS A 72 -9.68 -2.22 14.36
CA HIS A 72 -10.06 -1.10 15.23
C HIS A 72 -11.56 -1.04 15.52
N LYS A 73 -12.42 -1.39 14.55
CA LYS A 73 -13.89 -1.24 14.67
C LYS A 73 -14.68 -2.53 14.54
N GLY A 74 -14.19 -3.48 13.74
CA GLY A 74 -14.86 -4.76 13.48
C GLY A 74 -14.65 -5.80 14.59
N CYS A 75 -13.51 -5.74 15.29
CA CYS A 75 -13.22 -6.62 16.43
C CYS A 75 -13.87 -6.13 17.73
N ARG A 76 -14.32 -7.09 18.55
CA ARG A 76 -14.80 -6.84 19.93
C ARG A 76 -14.12 -7.81 20.90
N PRO A 77 -13.23 -7.32 21.77
CA PRO A 77 -12.76 -5.92 21.88
C PRO A 77 -11.95 -5.44 20.66
N PRO A 78 -11.82 -4.11 20.44
CA PRO A 78 -10.90 -3.55 19.45
C PRO A 78 -9.47 -4.05 19.64
N VAL A 79 -8.76 -4.25 18.54
CA VAL A 79 -7.38 -4.76 18.49
C VAL A 79 -6.48 -3.69 17.90
N ILE A 80 -5.38 -3.38 18.59
CA ILE A 80 -4.29 -2.54 18.09
C ILE A 80 -3.16 -3.46 17.62
N HIS A 81 -2.67 -3.25 16.41
CA HIS A 81 -1.64 -4.09 15.80
C HIS A 81 -0.25 -3.83 16.40
N ARG A 82 0.13 -2.56 16.56
CA ARG A 82 1.40 -2.03 17.12
C ARG A 82 2.68 -2.26 16.33
N ASP A 83 2.66 -3.10 15.30
CA ASP A 83 3.82 -3.32 14.42
C ASP A 83 3.45 -3.26 12.93
N VAL A 84 2.69 -2.22 12.54
CA VAL A 84 2.34 -1.97 11.15
C VAL A 84 3.57 -1.47 10.40
N LYS A 85 4.00 -2.22 9.38
CA LYS A 85 5.17 -1.91 8.53
C LYS A 85 5.12 -2.71 7.23
N THR A 86 5.86 -2.30 6.21
CA THR A 86 5.91 -2.98 4.91
C THR A 86 6.38 -4.44 4.98
N SER A 87 7.18 -4.83 5.98
CA SER A 87 7.57 -6.24 6.16
C SER A 87 6.47 -7.13 6.77
N ASN A 88 5.47 -6.53 7.42
CA ASN A 88 4.35 -7.23 8.04
C ASN A 88 3.07 -7.12 7.18
N ILE A 89 3.18 -6.58 5.96
CA ILE A 89 2.12 -6.60 4.96
C ILE A 89 2.57 -7.59 3.91
N LEU A 90 1.91 -8.75 3.85
CA LEU A 90 2.23 -9.81 2.89
C LEU A 90 1.33 -9.71 1.67
N LEU A 91 1.82 -10.18 0.52
CA LEU A 91 1.09 -10.19 -0.74
C LEU A 91 0.80 -11.62 -1.19
N ASP A 92 -0.45 -11.91 -1.52
CA ASP A 92 -0.81 -13.22 -2.06
C ASP A 92 -0.50 -13.33 -3.57
N HIS A 93 -0.87 -14.45 -4.18
CA HIS A 93 -0.62 -14.71 -5.60
C HIS A 93 -1.28 -13.69 -6.55
N ASN A 94 -2.34 -13.01 -6.11
CA ASN A 94 -3.04 -11.95 -6.85
C ASN A 94 -2.51 -10.54 -6.49
N LEU A 95 -1.44 -10.46 -5.69
CA LEU A 95 -0.92 -9.23 -5.09
C LEU A 95 -1.94 -8.52 -4.17
N GLU A 96 -2.86 -9.27 -3.58
CA GLU A 96 -3.76 -8.75 -2.54
C GLU A 96 -3.04 -8.70 -1.19
N ALA A 97 -3.24 -7.61 -0.47
CA ALA A 97 -2.54 -7.35 0.79
C ALA A 97 -3.20 -8.05 1.99
N LYS A 98 -2.36 -8.66 2.83
CA LYS A 98 -2.73 -9.28 4.10
C LYS A 98 -1.79 -8.82 5.21
N ILE A 99 -2.34 -8.26 6.29
CA ILE A 99 -1.57 -7.87 7.48
C ILE A 99 -1.21 -9.12 8.29
N ALA A 100 0.07 -9.24 8.61
CA ALA A 100 0.67 -10.36 9.34
C ALA A 100 1.31 -9.88 10.65
N ASP A 101 1.75 -10.86 11.44
CA ASP A 101 2.51 -10.65 12.69
C ASP A 101 1.77 -9.85 13.77
N PHE A 102 0.78 -10.52 14.37
CA PHE A 102 0.03 -10.02 15.52
C PHE A 102 0.75 -10.27 16.86
N GLY A 103 2.05 -10.60 16.87
CA GLY A 103 2.79 -10.97 18.07
C GLY A 103 2.83 -9.88 19.14
N LEU A 104 2.78 -8.61 18.71
CA LEU A 104 2.74 -7.45 19.59
C LEU A 104 1.33 -6.92 19.87
N SER A 105 0.31 -7.48 19.22
CA SER A 105 -1.05 -6.94 19.27
C SER A 105 -1.63 -6.87 20.68
N LYS A 106 -2.46 -5.85 20.92
CA LYS A 106 -3.08 -5.59 22.22
C LYS A 106 -4.55 -5.24 22.07
N THR A 107 -5.39 -5.79 22.94
CA THR A 107 -6.83 -5.50 22.98
C THR A 107 -7.15 -4.41 24.00
N PHE A 108 -8.12 -3.56 23.71
CA PHE A 108 -8.73 -2.65 24.68
C PHE A 108 -9.74 -3.39 25.56
N GLN A 109 -9.62 -3.33 26.89
CA GLN A 109 -10.49 -4.10 27.77
C GLN A 109 -11.84 -3.43 28.09
N THR A 110 -12.01 -2.13 27.81
CA THR A 110 -13.23 -1.38 28.16
C THR A 110 -13.52 -0.26 27.17
N ASP A 111 -14.80 -0.04 26.85
CA ASP A 111 -15.28 1.08 26.01
C ASP A 111 -15.06 2.47 26.66
N ALA A 112 -14.64 2.51 27.93
CA ALA A 112 -14.39 3.74 28.69
C ALA A 112 -12.96 4.29 28.55
N ASN A 113 -12.00 3.49 28.06
CA ASN A 113 -10.59 3.89 28.02
C ASN A 113 -10.20 4.39 26.63
N THR A 114 -9.72 5.62 26.54
CA THR A 114 -9.21 6.21 25.29
C THR A 114 -7.82 5.72 24.90
N HIS A 115 -7.12 5.06 25.83
CA HIS A 115 -5.77 4.54 25.64
C HIS A 115 -5.48 3.36 26.57
N VAL A 116 -4.41 2.64 26.27
CA VAL A 116 -3.82 1.61 27.12
C VAL A 116 -2.44 2.09 27.56
N SER A 117 -2.27 2.36 28.85
CA SER A 117 -0.94 2.62 29.41
C SER A 117 -0.08 1.36 29.33
N THR A 118 1.18 1.52 28.94
CA THR A 118 2.13 0.41 28.78
C THR A 118 3.42 0.69 29.52
N ASP A 119 3.98 -0.31 30.20
CA ASP A 119 5.24 -0.13 30.93
C ASP A 119 6.45 0.06 30.00
N VAL A 120 6.34 -0.41 28.76
CA VAL A 120 7.41 -0.37 27.75
C VAL A 120 6.83 -0.05 26.38
N VAL A 121 7.55 0.80 25.64
CA VAL A 121 7.29 1.08 24.22
C VAL A 121 7.83 -0.07 23.38
N VAL A 122 6.96 -0.69 22.58
CA VAL A 122 7.32 -1.76 21.64
C VAL A 122 6.87 -1.40 20.24
N GLY A 123 7.60 -1.88 19.24
CA GLY A 123 7.37 -1.62 17.83
C GLY A 123 8.69 -1.50 17.07
N THR A 124 8.61 -1.35 15.75
CA THR A 124 9.80 -1.25 14.89
C THR A 124 10.28 0.20 14.75
N PRO A 125 11.56 0.51 15.02
CA PRO A 125 12.11 1.84 14.81
C PRO A 125 11.87 2.35 13.38
N GLY A 126 11.40 3.61 13.26
CA GLY A 126 10.96 4.21 12.00
C GLY A 126 9.45 4.14 11.75
N TYR A 127 8.73 3.29 12.48
CA TYR A 127 7.25 3.20 12.42
C TYR A 127 6.56 3.60 13.72
N VAL A 128 7.31 3.62 14.82
CA VAL A 128 6.77 3.91 16.15
C VAL A 128 6.21 5.33 16.20
N ASP A 129 4.95 5.42 16.62
CA ASP A 129 4.27 6.67 16.92
C ASP A 129 5.03 7.49 17.99
N PRO A 130 5.46 8.73 17.67
CA PRO A 130 6.22 9.55 18.60
C PRO A 130 5.39 9.97 19.83
N GLU A 131 4.07 10.11 19.70
CA GLU A 131 3.21 10.42 20.85
C GLU A 131 3.13 9.22 21.80
N TYR A 132 2.93 8.01 21.26
CA TYR A 132 2.98 6.78 22.05
C TYR A 132 4.35 6.59 22.72
N HIS A 133 5.44 6.83 21.99
CA HIS A 133 6.80 6.75 22.52
C HIS A 133 7.01 7.67 23.73
N ASN A 134 6.46 8.88 23.68
CA ASN A 134 6.66 9.88 24.73
C ASN A 134 5.71 9.73 25.92
N THR A 135 4.47 9.31 25.66
CA THR A 135 3.40 9.26 26.67
C THR A 135 3.23 7.88 27.29
N TYR A 136 3.75 6.83 26.65
CA TYR A 136 3.48 5.43 26.97
C TYR A 136 1.98 5.05 26.89
N GLN A 137 1.17 5.90 26.26
CA GLN A 137 -0.26 5.71 26.06
C GLN A 137 -0.51 5.20 24.65
N LEU A 138 -0.89 3.93 24.55
CA LEU A 138 -1.15 3.29 23.27
C LEU A 138 -2.62 3.43 22.91
N ASN A 139 -2.92 3.83 21.68
CA ASN A 139 -4.26 3.73 21.12
C ASN A 139 -4.24 3.34 19.64
N GLU A 140 -5.42 3.25 19.02
CA GLU A 140 -5.55 2.90 17.61
C GLU A 140 -4.88 3.93 16.68
N LYS A 141 -4.70 5.19 17.13
CA LYS A 141 -4.00 6.23 16.36
C LYS A 141 -2.50 5.96 16.24
N SER A 142 -1.94 5.09 17.07
CA SER A 142 -0.56 4.62 16.89
C SER A 142 -0.42 3.74 15.63
N ASP A 143 -1.40 2.88 15.33
CA ASP A 143 -1.42 2.13 14.07
C ASP A 143 -1.63 3.07 12.87
N VAL A 144 -2.46 4.11 13.03
CA VAL A 144 -2.68 5.13 11.98
C VAL A 144 -1.37 5.83 11.63
N TYR A 145 -0.56 6.20 12.63
CA TYR A 145 0.76 6.81 12.39
C TYR A 145 1.66 5.86 11.59
N SER A 146 1.80 4.62 12.05
CA SER A 146 2.62 3.61 11.38
C SER A 146 2.16 3.35 9.94
N PHE A 147 0.84 3.33 9.70
CA PHE A 147 0.27 3.22 8.35
C PHE A 147 0.59 4.45 7.48
N GLY A 148 0.60 5.66 8.06
CA GLY A 148 1.06 6.86 7.37
C GLY A 148 2.49 6.75 6.87
N VAL A 149 3.39 6.13 7.64
CA VAL A 149 4.75 5.82 7.19
C VAL A 149 4.73 4.83 6.01
N VAL A 150 3.93 3.77 6.07
CA VAL A 150 3.76 2.81 4.97
C VAL A 150 3.27 3.50 3.68
N LEU A 151 2.34 4.45 3.78
CA LEU A 151 1.90 5.23 2.62
C LEU A 151 3.05 6.02 1.99
N LEU A 152 3.93 6.63 2.80
CA LEU A 152 5.11 7.30 2.28
C LEU A 152 6.09 6.33 1.60
N GLU A 153 6.29 5.13 2.14
CA GLU A 153 7.10 4.09 1.47
C GLU A 153 6.49 3.68 0.13
N LEU A 154 5.16 3.57 0.05
CA LEU A 154 4.46 3.25 -1.21
C LEU A 154 4.64 4.36 -2.26
N VAL A 155 4.58 5.63 -1.87
CA VAL A 155 4.77 6.77 -2.79
C VAL A 155 6.22 6.89 -3.24
N THR A 156 7.16 6.81 -2.30
CA THR A 156 8.58 7.13 -2.54
C THR A 156 9.39 5.92 -2.98
N GLY A 157 8.95 4.70 -2.66
CA GLY A 157 9.75 3.49 -2.80
C GLY A 157 10.94 3.39 -1.83
N LEU A 158 11.04 4.31 -0.87
CA LEU A 158 12.16 4.42 0.06
C LEU A 158 11.86 3.76 1.41
N PRO A 159 12.87 3.25 2.14
CA PRO A 159 12.68 2.74 3.49
C PRO A 159 12.40 3.88 4.50
N PRO A 160 11.80 3.58 5.67
CA PRO A 160 11.45 4.59 6.68
C PRO A 160 12.67 5.31 7.26
N VAL A 161 13.81 4.61 7.33
CA VAL A 161 15.09 5.12 7.79
C VAL A 161 16.05 5.15 6.60
N LEU A 162 16.33 6.35 6.13
CA LEU A 162 17.25 6.62 5.04
C LEU A 162 18.70 6.59 5.54
N ARG A 163 19.59 6.10 4.68
CA ARG A 163 21.02 6.04 4.93
C ARG A 163 21.74 7.07 4.05
N TYR A 164 23.01 7.30 4.34
CA TYR A 164 23.87 8.24 3.63
C TYR A 164 23.73 8.11 2.10
N PRO A 165 23.67 9.23 1.34
CA PRO A 165 23.93 10.62 1.74
C PRO A 165 22.75 11.36 2.38
N GLU A 166 21.53 10.86 2.26
CA GLU A 166 20.30 11.52 2.75
C GLU A 166 19.81 10.91 4.07
N SER A 167 20.73 10.72 5.02
CA SER A 167 20.43 10.10 6.31
C SER A 167 19.28 10.81 7.04
N GLY A 168 18.30 10.05 7.52
CA GLY A 168 17.18 10.61 8.26
C GLY A 168 15.92 9.77 8.21
N HIS A 169 14.82 10.33 8.69
CA HIS A 169 13.51 9.70 8.65
C HIS A 169 12.75 10.12 7.38
N ILE A 170 12.08 9.18 6.70
CA ILE A 170 11.32 9.42 5.48
C ILE A 170 10.34 10.60 5.61
N VAL A 171 9.68 10.71 6.77
CA VAL A 171 8.74 11.80 7.07
C VAL A 171 9.39 13.18 6.93
N GLN A 172 10.61 13.35 7.46
CA GLN A 172 11.32 14.62 7.38
C GLN A 172 11.81 14.88 5.97
N TRP A 173 12.28 13.84 5.28
CA TRP A 173 12.71 13.89 3.90
C TRP A 173 11.59 14.34 2.95
N VAL A 174 10.38 13.78 3.11
CA VAL A 174 9.20 14.16 2.32
C VAL A 174 8.80 15.60 2.62
N ARG A 175 8.71 15.99 3.91
CA ARG A 175 8.38 17.37 4.30
C ARG A 175 9.30 18.40 3.64
N GLN A 176 10.61 18.15 3.64
CA GLN A 176 11.59 19.06 3.04
C GLN A 176 11.39 19.22 1.53
N ARG A 177 11.04 18.15 0.81
CA ARG A 177 10.79 18.21 -0.64
C ARG A 177 9.47 18.86 -1.00
N LEU A 178 8.43 18.61 -0.22
CA LEU A 178 7.13 19.28 -0.43
C LEU A 178 7.24 20.82 -0.30
N THR A 179 8.17 21.35 0.52
CA THR A 179 8.41 22.81 0.59
C THR A 179 9.00 23.41 -0.69
N LYS A 180 9.61 22.60 -1.56
CA LYS A 180 10.15 23.04 -2.86
C LYS A 180 9.10 23.01 -3.98
N ALA A 181 7.86 22.62 -3.67
CA ALA A 181 6.72 22.53 -4.58
C ALA A 181 6.89 21.58 -5.78
N ASP A 182 7.86 20.66 -5.75
CA ASP A 182 8.00 19.62 -6.76
C ASP A 182 7.70 18.24 -6.17
N ILE A 183 6.50 17.74 -6.44
CA ILE A 183 6.04 16.41 -6.01
C ILE A 183 6.79 15.31 -6.77
N SER A 184 7.27 15.57 -7.98
CA SER A 184 7.98 14.56 -8.78
C SER A 184 9.30 14.12 -8.12
N GLU A 185 9.93 14.99 -7.32
CA GLU A 185 11.11 14.64 -6.52
C GLU A 185 10.82 13.66 -5.37
N VAL A 186 9.55 13.49 -5.00
CA VAL A 186 9.11 12.59 -3.92
C VAL A 186 8.69 11.24 -4.45
N VAL A 187 8.16 11.19 -5.68
CA VAL A 187 7.59 9.97 -6.24
C VAL A 187 8.69 9.00 -6.66
N ASP A 188 8.45 7.72 -6.42
CA ASP A 188 9.31 6.64 -6.85
C ASP A 188 9.55 6.69 -8.37
N SER A 189 10.79 6.95 -8.76
CA SER A 189 11.21 7.03 -10.17
C SER A 189 10.87 5.79 -10.99
N ARG A 190 10.75 4.62 -10.34
CA ARG A 190 10.37 3.35 -10.99
C ARG A 190 8.92 3.29 -11.44
N LEU A 191 8.10 4.26 -11.06
CA LEU A 191 6.75 4.42 -11.60
C LEU A 191 6.75 5.07 -12.99
N GLU A 192 7.89 5.63 -13.44
CA GLU A 192 8.10 6.12 -14.83
C GLU A 192 6.99 7.08 -15.32
N GLY A 193 6.44 7.90 -14.41
CA GLY A 193 5.36 8.83 -14.72
C GLY A 193 4.00 8.17 -15.02
N GLN A 194 3.86 6.86 -14.81
CA GLN A 194 2.62 6.10 -15.03
C GLN A 194 1.68 6.20 -13.80
N TYR A 195 1.23 7.43 -13.52
CA TYR A 195 0.31 7.76 -12.43
C TYR A 195 -0.38 9.09 -12.68
N ASP A 196 -1.57 9.28 -12.10
CA ASP A 196 -2.20 10.60 -12.00
C ASP A 196 -1.59 11.39 -10.83
N ILE A 197 -1.12 12.61 -11.10
CA ILE A 197 -0.48 13.45 -10.08
C ILE A 197 -1.44 13.81 -8.94
N ASN A 198 -2.73 13.99 -9.20
CA ASN A 198 -3.72 14.28 -8.16
C ASN A 198 -3.96 13.04 -7.29
N SER A 199 -3.86 11.84 -7.85
CA SER A 199 -3.91 10.60 -7.08
C SER A 199 -2.74 10.51 -6.11
N ILE A 200 -1.51 10.77 -6.56
CA ILE A 200 -0.30 10.82 -5.73
C ILE A 200 -0.44 11.88 -4.63
N VAL A 201 -0.79 13.12 -4.99
CA VAL A 201 -0.94 14.23 -4.04
C VAL A 201 -1.93 13.87 -2.95
N LYS A 202 -3.07 13.30 -3.33
CA LYS A 202 -4.08 12.87 -2.37
C LYS A 202 -3.54 11.80 -1.41
N VAL A 203 -2.74 10.84 -1.87
CA VAL A 203 -2.12 9.84 -0.98
C VAL A 203 -1.09 10.48 -0.05
N ILE A 204 -0.28 11.42 -0.55
CA ILE A 204 0.66 12.18 0.28
C ILE A 204 -0.11 12.94 1.37
N ASP A 205 -1.19 13.64 1.04
CA ASP A 205 -1.99 14.39 2.01
C ASP A 205 -2.60 13.48 3.09
N ILE A 206 -3.12 12.30 2.68
CA ILE A 206 -3.60 11.27 3.61
C ILE A 206 -2.46 10.83 4.54
N ALA A 207 -1.28 10.52 3.98
CA ALA A 207 -0.11 10.09 4.74
C ALA A 207 0.33 11.17 5.74
N MET A 208 0.41 12.43 5.31
CA MET A 208 0.77 13.58 6.13
C MET A 208 -0.22 13.81 7.28
N SER A 209 -1.52 13.57 7.05
CA SER A 209 -2.56 13.61 8.07
C SER A 209 -2.43 12.46 9.08
N CYS A 210 -2.12 11.25 8.59
CA CYS A 210 -1.89 10.07 9.43
C CYS A 210 -0.69 10.22 10.37
N ILE A 211 0.39 10.88 9.92
CA ILE A 211 1.62 11.09 10.72
C ILE A 211 1.62 12.39 11.54
N ASN A 212 0.45 12.97 11.80
CA ASN A 212 0.35 14.16 12.64
C ASN A 212 0.97 13.88 14.02
N THR A 213 1.72 14.83 14.57
CA THR A 213 2.33 14.71 15.91
C THR A 213 1.29 14.64 17.02
N ASP A 214 0.11 15.22 16.78
CA ASP A 214 -1.05 15.19 17.67
C ASP A 214 -2.02 14.09 17.18
N GLY A 215 -2.06 12.97 17.90
CA GLY A 215 -2.85 11.79 17.58
C GLY A 215 -4.35 12.04 17.54
N SER A 216 -4.84 13.07 18.24
CA SER A 216 -6.24 13.46 18.18
C SER A 216 -6.64 13.99 16.79
N LYS A 217 -5.68 14.59 16.07
CA LYS A 217 -5.87 15.14 14.70
C LYS A 217 -5.68 14.11 13.60
N ARG A 218 -5.14 12.93 13.91
CA ARG A 218 -5.01 11.84 12.94
C ARG A 218 -6.40 11.31 12.57
N PRO A 219 -6.65 10.95 11.30
CA PRO A 219 -7.91 10.36 10.90
C PRO A 219 -8.09 8.97 11.52
N THR A 220 -9.32 8.47 11.50
CA THR A 220 -9.63 7.05 11.74
C THR A 220 -9.31 6.23 10.49
N MET A 221 -9.06 4.93 10.65
CA MET A 221 -8.82 4.06 9.49
C MET A 221 -10.00 3.99 8.52
N SER A 222 -11.24 4.19 8.97
CA SER A 222 -12.41 4.33 8.09
C SER A 222 -12.32 5.53 7.16
N GLU A 223 -11.92 6.69 7.69
CA GLU A 223 -11.72 7.90 6.89
C GLU A 223 -10.56 7.73 5.92
N VAL A 224 -9.50 7.03 6.33
CA VAL A 224 -8.35 6.69 5.47
C VAL A 224 -8.78 5.77 4.32
N VAL A 225 -9.54 4.70 4.59
CA VAL A 225 -10.09 3.80 3.56
C VAL A 225 -10.93 4.57 2.54
N MET A 226 -11.81 5.45 3.02
CA MET A 226 -12.65 6.28 2.16
C MET A 226 -11.81 7.18 1.24
N GLN A 227 -10.86 7.92 1.79
CA GLN A 227 -10.02 8.85 1.03
C GLN A 227 -9.10 8.12 0.03
N LEU A 228 -8.57 6.95 0.39
CA LEU A 228 -7.77 6.13 -0.53
C LEU A 228 -8.61 5.60 -1.70
N LYS A 229 -9.86 5.18 -1.46
CA LYS A 229 -10.78 4.77 -2.53
C LYS A 229 -11.09 5.90 -3.49
N GLU A 230 -11.24 7.13 -2.99
CA GLU A 230 -11.39 8.31 -3.85
C GLU A 230 -10.13 8.58 -4.68
N SER A 231 -8.93 8.39 -4.12
CA SER A 231 -7.68 8.49 -4.89
C SER A 231 -7.60 7.45 -6.02
N LEU A 232 -8.05 6.23 -5.78
CA LEU A 232 -8.13 5.19 -6.81
C LEU A 232 -9.15 5.54 -7.93
N GLN A 233 -10.25 6.23 -7.60
CA GLN A 233 -11.21 6.69 -8.61
C GLN A 233 -10.62 7.78 -9.51
N VAL A 234 -9.84 8.70 -8.94
CA VAL A 234 -9.08 9.72 -9.69
C VAL A 234 -8.13 9.04 -10.68
N GLU A 235 -7.34 8.08 -10.19
CA GLU A 235 -6.40 7.29 -11.01
C GLU A 235 -7.10 6.53 -12.16
N ALA A 236 -8.27 5.94 -11.91
CA ALA A 236 -9.01 5.18 -12.93
C ALA A 236 -9.67 6.07 -14.01
N SER A 237 -9.91 7.35 -13.70
CA SER A 237 -10.58 8.28 -14.62
C SER A 237 -9.65 8.78 -15.73
N GLN A 238 -8.33 8.82 -15.47
CA GLN A 238 -7.31 9.25 -16.42
C GLN A 238 -7.13 8.26 -17.59
N GLU A 239 -7.24 6.95 -17.33
CA GLU A 239 -7.19 5.91 -18.39
C GLU A 239 -8.36 6.01 -19.37
N ARG A 240 -9.57 6.31 -18.88
CA ARG A 240 -10.76 6.43 -19.74
C ARG A 240 -10.67 7.64 -20.67
N GLY A 241 -10.06 8.73 -20.21
CA GLY A 241 -9.81 9.93 -21.02
C GLY A 241 -8.80 9.70 -22.15
N ASN A 242 -7.76 8.89 -21.90
CA ASN A 242 -6.71 8.61 -22.87
C ASN A 242 -7.16 7.64 -23.98
N SER A 243 -8.16 6.79 -23.74
CA SER A 243 -8.75 5.91 -24.75
C SER A 243 -9.70 6.60 -25.75
N ASN A 244 -10.11 7.85 -25.51
CA ASN A 244 -11.05 8.59 -26.36
C ASN A 244 -10.42 9.74 -27.18
N GLY A 245 -9.09 9.89 -27.16
CA GLY A 245 -8.38 10.99 -27.81
C GLY A 245 -7.38 10.53 -28.85
N ASN A 246 -7.84 9.92 -29.95
CA ASN A 246 -7.04 9.77 -31.18
C ASN A 246 -7.95 9.62 -32.42
N PHE A 247 -8.72 10.68 -32.71
CA PHE A 247 -9.08 11.00 -34.09
C PHE A 247 -8.30 12.24 -34.48
N VAL A 248 -7.07 12.03 -34.96
CA VAL A 248 -6.35 13.07 -35.68
C VAL A 248 -6.96 13.11 -37.07
N GLU A 249 -7.75 14.14 -37.34
CA GLU A 249 -8.30 14.43 -38.67
C GLU A 249 -7.14 14.88 -39.58
N GLY A 250 -6.41 13.91 -40.12
CA GLY A 250 -5.39 14.12 -41.11
C GLY A 250 -6.04 14.46 -42.45
N VAL A 251 -5.92 15.72 -42.85
CA VAL A 251 -6.23 16.20 -44.21
C VAL A 251 -5.27 15.51 -45.19
N TYR A 252 -5.70 14.38 -45.75
CA TYR A 252 -5.04 13.76 -46.90
C TYR A 252 -5.41 14.53 -48.16
N LYS A 253 -4.43 15.27 -48.70
CA LYS A 253 -4.43 15.73 -50.09
C LYS A 253 -4.38 14.52 -51.01
N SER A 254 -5.40 14.37 -51.86
CA SER A 254 -5.46 13.36 -52.91
C SER A 254 -4.39 13.64 -53.98
N PRO A 255 -3.56 12.66 -54.37
CA PRO A 255 -2.90 12.68 -55.67
C PRO A 255 -3.81 11.97 -56.69
N SER A 256 -4.10 12.68 -57.77
CA SER A 256 -4.70 12.14 -58.99
C SER A 256 -3.77 11.09 -59.62
N VAL A 257 -4.22 9.83 -59.71
CA VAL A 257 -3.62 8.83 -60.58
C VAL A 257 -4.72 8.04 -61.29
N SER A 258 -4.67 8.11 -62.61
CA SER A 258 -5.53 7.44 -63.58
C SER A 258 -5.38 5.92 -63.47
N VAL A 259 -6.51 5.19 -63.42
CA VAL A 259 -6.53 3.73 -63.43
C VAL A 259 -6.66 3.25 -64.86
N GLU A 260 -5.60 2.61 -65.37
CA GLU A 260 -5.65 1.74 -66.55
C GLU A 260 -5.97 0.31 -66.11
N MET A 261 -6.87 -0.34 -66.84
CA MET A 261 -7.47 -1.63 -66.50
C MET A 261 -6.65 -2.78 -67.10
N GLY A 262 -6.00 -3.58 -66.24
CA GLY A 262 -5.27 -4.80 -66.61
C GLY A 262 -5.76 -6.00 -65.79
N ARG A 263 -5.95 -7.14 -66.47
CA ARG A 263 -6.66 -8.35 -66.01
C ARG A 263 -5.66 -9.49 -65.74
N LEU A 264 -6.12 -10.53 -65.00
CA LEU A 264 -5.54 -11.88 -64.73
C LEU A 264 -4.44 -11.91 -63.62
N ASP A 265 -4.31 -12.89 -62.72
CA ASP A 265 -4.95 -14.21 -62.52
C ASP A 265 -4.72 -14.71 -61.06
N MET A 266 -5.49 -15.75 -60.68
CA MET A 266 -5.41 -16.47 -59.41
C MET A 266 -4.11 -17.28 -59.24
N ALA A 267 -3.60 -17.43 -58.00
CA ALA A 267 -3.38 -18.72 -57.33
C ALA A 267 -2.51 -18.66 -56.06
N ASN A 268 -2.97 -19.43 -55.07
CA ASN A 268 -2.27 -20.17 -53.99
C ASN A 268 -1.59 -19.42 -52.82
N THR A 269 -2.12 -19.47 -51.59
CA THR A 269 -2.07 -20.51 -50.52
C THR A 269 -0.68 -20.91 -49.97
N VAL A 270 -0.56 -20.68 -48.65
CA VAL A 270 0.05 -21.53 -47.58
C VAL A 270 1.57 -21.52 -47.46
N SER A 271 2.06 -21.09 -46.28
CA SER A 271 2.67 -21.97 -45.26
C SER A 271 3.47 -21.16 -44.23
N GLY A 272 3.17 -21.32 -42.93
CA GLY A 272 4.15 -21.14 -41.84
C GLY A 272 5.14 -22.31 -41.80
N PRO A 273 5.69 -22.74 -40.64
CA PRO A 273 5.63 -22.19 -39.28
C PRO A 273 6.97 -22.28 -38.48
N MET A 274 6.86 -22.08 -37.16
CA MET A 274 7.68 -22.61 -36.04
C MET A 274 9.09 -22.02 -35.82
N ALA A 275 9.37 -21.39 -34.67
CA ALA A 275 9.38 -21.86 -33.27
C ALA A 275 10.52 -22.83 -32.93
N ARG A 276 11.48 -22.31 -32.15
CA ARG A 276 11.98 -22.88 -30.89
C ARG A 276 12.26 -21.74 -29.93
#